data_AF-A0A355C763-F1
#
_entry.id   AF-A0A355C763-F1
#
_cell.length_a   1.000
_cell.length_b   1.000
_cell.length_c   1.000
_cell.angle_alpha   90.00
_cell.angle_beta   90.00
_cell.angle_gamma   90.00
#
_symmetry.space_group_name_H-M   'P 1'
#
loop_
_entity.id
_entity.type
_entity.pdbx_description
1 polymer ?
#
loop_
_entity_poly.entity_id
_entity_poly.type
_entity_poly.pdbx_seq_one_letter_code
_entity_poly.pdbx_strand_id
1 'polypeptide(L)'
;MRRAGLFAVGVSAVLALSAAVLWLARGPIIEFAVARAMAGAGLEKPSVKFGALGASHLELMELRAGAEAAAPDLSISNVRIDFSLGDALLKGRARAVAISGGSARAIFD
;
A
#
# COMPACT_ATOMS: atom_id res chain seq x y z
N MET A 1 38.07 -17.18 -13.76
CA MET A 1 37.38 -16.32 -12.75
C MET A 1 36.80 -15.02 -13.33
N ARG A 2 37.42 -14.34 -14.33
CA ARG A 2 36.91 -13.07 -14.91
C ARG A 2 35.47 -13.10 -15.48
N ARG A 3 35.03 -14.22 -16.05
CA ARG A 3 33.67 -14.34 -16.62
C ARG A 3 32.57 -14.31 -15.55
N ALA A 4 32.80 -14.93 -14.39
CA ALA A 4 31.85 -14.95 -13.28
C ALA A 4 31.59 -13.55 -12.69
N GLY A 5 32.62 -12.68 -12.67
CA GLY A 5 32.47 -11.29 -12.23
C GLY A 5 31.56 -10.47 -13.14
N LEU A 6 31.67 -10.64 -14.46
CA LEU A 6 30.80 -9.94 -15.43
C LEU A 6 29.33 -10.38 -15.31
N PHE A 7 29.08 -11.67 -15.09
CA PHE A 7 27.72 -12.17 -14.84
C PHE A 7 27.15 -11.62 -13.52
N ALA A 8 27.94 -11.59 -12.44
CA ALA A 8 27.49 -11.03 -11.17
C ALA A 8 27.15 -9.53 -11.27
N VAL A 9 27.95 -8.75 -12.00
CA VAL A 9 27.69 -7.33 -12.27
C VAL A 9 26.41 -7.15 -13.09
N GLY A 10 26.22 -7.96 -14.15
CA GLY A 10 25.01 -7.94 -14.97
C GLY A 10 23.75 -8.24 -14.16
N VAL A 11 23.78 -9.29 -13.33
CA VAL A 11 22.64 -9.65 -12.46
C VAL A 11 22.34 -8.53 -11.46
N SER A 12 23.38 -7.95 -10.85
CA SER A 12 23.22 -6.84 -9.90
C SER A 12 22.61 -5.61 -10.56
N ALA A 13 23.00 -5.29 -11.80
CA ALA A 13 22.45 -4.17 -12.55
C ALA A 13 20.97 -4.39 -12.88
N VAL A 14 20.58 -5.60 -13.29
CA VAL A 14 19.18 -5.93 -13.55
C VAL A 14 18.35 -5.82 -12.26
N LEU A 15 18.84 -6.37 -11.15
CA LEU A 15 18.15 -6.26 -9.85
C LEU A 15 17.97 -4.81 -9.39
N ALA A 16 19.00 -3.97 -9.54
CA ALA A 16 18.94 -2.55 -9.20
C ALA A 16 17.92 -1.80 -10.07
N LEU A 17 17.89 -2.08 -11.38
CA LEU A 17 16.91 -1.50 -12.29
C LEU A 17 15.49 -1.94 -11.94
N SER A 18 15.26 -3.23 -11.68
CA SER A 18 13.96 -3.74 -11.26
C SER A 18 13.50 -3.10 -9.95
N ALA A 19 14.39 -2.96 -8.96
CA ALA A 19 14.07 -2.27 -7.71
C ALA A 19 13.71 -0.80 -7.93
N ALA A 20 14.43 -0.10 -8.81
CA ALA A 20 14.12 1.30 -9.16
C ALA A 20 12.76 1.44 -9.85
N VAL A 21 12.43 0.54 -10.78
CA VAL A 21 11.12 0.51 -11.45
C VAL A 21 10.00 0.25 -10.45
N LEU A 22 10.16 -0.75 -9.57
CA LEU A 22 9.19 -1.03 -8.51
C LEU A 22 9.04 0.15 -7.54
N TRP A 23 10.13 0.84 -7.22
CA TRP A 23 10.09 2.03 -6.41
C TRP A 23 9.31 3.16 -7.08
N LEU A 24 9.49 3.39 -8.37
CA LEU A 24 8.71 4.39 -9.13
C LEU A 24 7.23 4.01 -9.24
N ALA A 25 6.92 2.73 -9.43
CA ALA A 25 5.56 2.21 -9.54
C ALA A 25 4.89 1.94 -8.19
N ARG A 26 5.52 2.28 -7.05
CA ARG A 26 5.01 1.93 -5.71
C ARG A 26 3.63 2.48 -5.43
N GLY A 27 3.34 3.72 -5.87
CA GLY A 27 2.05 4.37 -5.68
C GLY A 27 0.89 3.55 -6.27
N PRO A 28 0.85 3.35 -7.60
CA PRO A 28 -0.24 2.59 -8.23
C PRO A 28 -0.32 1.13 -7.77
N ILE A 29 0.81 0.49 -7.43
CA ILE A 29 0.81 -0.88 -6.88
C ILE A 29 0.08 -0.91 -5.53
N ILE A 30 0.38 0.04 -4.64
CA ILE A 30 -0.24 0.12 -3.31
C ILE A 30 -1.72 0.47 -3.43
N GLU A 31 -2.07 1.46 -4.26
CA GLU A 31 -3.47 1.85 -4.49
C GLU A 31 -4.30 0.66 -5.00
N PHE A 32 -3.78 -0.08 -5.97
CA PHE A 32 -4.45 -1.27 -6.49
C PHE A 32 -4.58 -2.37 -5.44
N ALA A 33 -3.53 -2.65 -4.66
CA ALA A 33 -3.56 -3.66 -3.62
C ALA A 33 -4.60 -3.33 -2.53
N VAL A 34 -4.66 -2.07 -2.11
CA VAL A 34 -5.62 -1.60 -1.09
C VAL A 34 -7.04 -1.59 -1.65
N ALA A 35 -7.25 -1.09 -2.88
CA ALA A 35 -8.56 -1.13 -3.53
C ALA A 35 -9.09 -2.56 -3.67
N ARG A 36 -8.22 -3.51 -4.04
CA ARG A 36 -8.57 -4.92 -4.13
C ARG A 36 -8.88 -5.54 -2.77
N ALA A 37 -8.15 -5.17 -1.72
CA ALA A 37 -8.43 -5.62 -0.36
C ALA A 37 -9.80 -5.11 0.14
N MET A 38 -10.13 -3.84 -0.15
CA MET A 38 -11.44 -3.27 0.17
C MET A 38 -12.57 -3.93 -0.61
N ALA A 39 -12.38 -4.18 -1.91
CA ALA A 39 -13.35 -4.91 -2.73
C ALA A 39 -13.57 -6.34 -2.20
N GLY A 40 -12.50 -7.02 -1.76
CA GLY A 40 -12.59 -8.33 -1.11
C GLY A 40 -13.32 -8.31 0.24
N ALA A 41 -13.40 -7.16 0.89
CA ALA A 41 -14.16 -6.95 2.12
C ALA A 41 -15.64 -6.57 1.86
N GLY A 42 -16.09 -6.52 0.59
CA GLY A 42 -17.47 -6.21 0.23
C GLY A 42 -17.77 -4.72 0.06
N LEU A 43 -16.75 -3.86 0.03
CA LEU A 43 -16.92 -2.43 -0.21
C LEU A 43 -17.13 -2.14 -1.71
N GLU A 44 -18.20 -1.42 -2.03
CA GLU A 44 -18.48 -1.00 -3.41
C GLU A 44 -17.62 0.21 -3.83
N LYS A 45 -17.16 0.19 -5.09
CA LYS A 45 -16.34 1.23 -5.74
C LYS A 45 -15.22 1.81 -4.83
N PRO A 46 -14.32 0.97 -4.31
CA PRO A 46 -13.26 1.44 -3.43
C PRO A 46 -12.26 2.31 -4.21
N SER A 47 -11.93 3.47 -3.64
CA SER A 47 -10.89 4.37 -4.14
C SER A 47 -9.95 4.78 -3.01
N VAL A 48 -8.67 4.90 -3.31
CA VAL A 48 -7.65 5.35 -2.37
C VAL A 48 -6.54 6.02 -3.15
N LYS A 49 -5.89 7.02 -2.55
CA LYS A 49 -4.69 7.64 -3.10
C LYS A 49 -3.49 7.31 -2.22
N PHE A 50 -2.37 7.04 -2.85
CA PHE A 50 -1.10 6.91 -2.15
C PHE A 50 -0.62 8.28 -1.68
N GLY A 51 -0.31 8.41 -0.38
CA GLY A 51 0.31 9.61 0.18
C GLY A 51 1.83 9.48 0.22
N ALA A 52 2.33 8.67 1.14
CA ALA A 52 3.76 8.50 1.37
C ALA A 52 4.10 7.09 1.88
N LEU A 53 5.35 6.66 1.66
CA LEU A 53 5.88 5.41 2.20
C LEU A 53 7.17 5.71 2.96
N GLY A 54 7.10 5.58 4.29
CA GLY A 54 8.25 5.64 5.18
C GLY A 54 8.83 4.26 5.45
N ALA A 55 9.94 4.22 6.20
CA ALA A 55 10.60 2.97 6.59
C ALA A 55 9.74 2.07 7.49
N SER A 56 8.77 2.66 8.21
CA SER A 56 7.92 1.97 9.18
C SER A 56 6.45 2.40 9.11
N HIS A 57 6.05 3.13 8.06
CA HIS A 57 4.67 3.57 7.92
C HIS A 57 4.30 3.77 6.45
N LEU A 58 3.02 3.57 6.14
CA LEU A 58 2.40 3.84 4.85
C LEU A 58 1.27 4.84 5.09
N GLU A 59 1.29 5.96 4.38
CA GLU A 59 0.22 6.94 4.38
C GLU A 59 -0.62 6.79 3.11
N LEU A 60 -1.92 6.66 3.32
CA LEU A 60 -2.95 6.64 2.30
C LEU A 60 -3.85 7.86 2.52
N MET A 61 -4.32 8.44 1.43
CA MET A 61 -5.17 9.61 1.41
C MET A 61 -6.47 9.29 0.69
N GLU A 62 -7.52 10.04 1.03
CA GLU A 62 -8.81 9.96 0.34
C GLU A 62 -9.33 8.53 0.18
N LEU A 63 -9.26 7.72 1.23
CA LEU A 63 -9.81 6.38 1.22
C LEU A 63 -11.34 6.48 1.25
N ARG A 64 -12.00 6.09 0.16
CA ARG A 64 -13.44 6.17 -0.01
C ARG A 64 -14.01 4.84 -0.48
N ALA A 65 -15.20 4.51 -0.03
CA ALA A 65 -16.01 3.43 -0.57
C ALA A 65 -17.49 3.79 -0.44
N GLY A 66 -18.30 3.28 -1.36
CA GLY A 66 -19.75 3.47 -1.39
C GLY A 66 -20.30 3.44 -2.82
N ALA A 67 -21.59 3.12 -2.93
CA ALA A 67 -22.26 3.01 -4.23
C ALA A 67 -22.23 4.34 -5.00
N GLU A 68 -22.24 5.47 -4.29
CA GLU A 68 -22.38 6.81 -4.84
C GLU A 68 -21.16 7.70 -4.50
N ALA A 69 -20.53 8.27 -5.54
CA ALA A 69 -19.30 9.06 -5.37
C ALA A 69 -19.54 10.40 -4.65
N ALA A 70 -20.77 10.92 -4.68
CA ALA A 70 -21.16 12.17 -4.03
C ALA A 70 -21.49 11.98 -2.54
N ALA A 71 -21.85 10.77 -2.11
CA ALA A 71 -22.18 10.42 -0.74
C ALA A 71 -21.59 9.04 -0.41
N PRO A 72 -20.26 8.93 -0.26
CA PRO A 72 -19.61 7.66 0.03
C PRO A 72 -19.98 7.19 1.45
N ASP A 73 -20.34 5.91 1.57
CA ASP A 73 -20.65 5.24 2.85
C ASP A 73 -19.45 5.23 3.80
N LEU A 74 -18.24 5.21 3.23
CA LEU A 74 -16.98 5.31 3.95
C LEU A 74 -16.13 6.41 3.32
N SER A 75 -15.69 7.38 4.13
CA SER A 75 -14.75 8.41 3.71
C SER A 75 -13.75 8.68 4.81
N ILE A 76 -12.47 8.41 4.54
CA ILE A 76 -11.35 8.64 5.44
C ILE A 76 -10.34 9.52 4.72
N SER A 77 -10.09 10.70 5.28
CA SER A 77 -9.21 11.70 4.67
C SER A 77 -7.74 11.27 4.67
N ASN A 78 -7.27 10.67 5.76
CA ASN A 78 -5.90 10.19 5.91
C ASN A 78 -5.88 8.89 6.71
N VAL A 79 -5.17 7.87 6.22
CA VAL A 79 -4.93 6.61 6.91
C VAL A 79 -3.42 6.40 6.98
N ARG A 80 -2.87 6.34 8.19
CA ARG A 80 -1.47 5.97 8.43
C ARG A 80 -1.39 4.55 8.96
N ILE A 81 -0.83 3.64 8.18
CA ILE A 81 -0.59 2.25 8.56
C ILE A 81 0.86 2.12 9.02
N ASP A 82 1.07 2.01 10.34
CA ASP A 82 2.40 1.73 10.90
C ASP A 82 2.75 0.24 10.82
N PHE A 83 3.97 -0.09 10.39
CA PHE A 83 4.46 -1.47 10.32
C PHE A 83 5.92 -1.59 10.77
N SER A 84 6.26 -2.71 11.38
CA SER A 84 7.64 -3.07 11.71
C SER A 84 8.23 -3.93 10.61
N LEU A 85 9.25 -3.44 9.91
CA LEU A 85 9.94 -4.17 8.84
C LEU A 85 10.53 -5.49 9.36
N GLY A 86 11.04 -5.49 10.60
CA GLY A 86 11.59 -6.68 11.25
C GLY A 86 10.53 -7.75 11.50
N ASP A 87 9.32 -7.36 11.95
CA ASP A 87 8.23 -8.33 12.11
C ASP A 87 7.65 -8.77 10.75
N ALA A 88 7.61 -7.89 9.74
CA ALA A 88 7.16 -8.25 8.39
C ALA A 88 8.10 -9.26 7.71
N LEU A 89 9.41 -9.07 7.83
CA LEU A 89 10.43 -9.96 7.27
C LEU A 89 10.53 -11.30 8.03
N LEU A 90 10.37 -11.29 9.35
CA LEU A 90 10.55 -12.49 10.18
C LEU A 90 9.27 -13.31 10.36
N LYS A 91 8.08 -12.68 10.32
CA LYS A 91 6.80 -13.35 10.64
C LYS A 91 5.78 -13.30 9.49
N GLY A 92 6.07 -12.60 8.40
CA GLY A 92 5.18 -12.49 7.24
C GLY A 92 3.82 -11.86 7.56
N ARG A 93 3.69 -11.14 8.69
CA ARG A 93 2.42 -10.56 9.17
C ARG A 93 2.65 -9.15 9.70
N ALA A 94 1.80 -8.21 9.28
CA ALA A 94 1.71 -6.88 9.87
C ALA A 94 1.17 -7.00 11.31
N ARG A 95 1.85 -6.39 12.28
CA ARG A 95 1.59 -6.60 13.73
C ARG A 95 0.64 -5.58 14.35
N ALA A 96 0.43 -4.44 13.70
CA ALA A 96 -0.54 -3.43 14.11
C ALA A 96 -0.98 -2.62 12.89
N VAL A 97 -2.25 -2.24 12.83
CA VAL A 97 -2.77 -1.23 11.91
C VAL A 97 -3.25 -0.11 12.80
N ALA A 98 -2.46 0.96 12.92
CA ALA A 98 -2.98 2.20 13.47
C ALA A 98 -3.92 2.82 12.42
N ILE A 99 -5.06 3.36 12.84
CA ILE A 99 -5.93 4.16 11.97
C ILE A 99 -6.06 5.50 12.69
N SER A 100 -5.23 6.48 12.34
CA SER A 100 -5.33 7.82 12.89
C SER A 100 -6.11 8.74 11.95
N GLY A 101 -7.27 9.23 12.40
CA GLY A 101 -7.97 10.34 11.75
C GLY A 101 -8.96 9.95 10.64
N GLY A 102 -10.14 9.45 11.03
CA GLY A 102 -11.28 9.30 10.13
C GLY A 102 -12.57 9.09 10.91
N SER A 103 -13.59 9.90 10.65
CA SER A 103 -14.95 9.66 11.15
C SER A 103 -15.60 8.56 10.31
N ALA A 104 -15.73 7.36 10.86
CA ALA A 104 -16.58 6.33 10.27
C ALA A 104 -18.04 6.69 10.58
N ARG A 105 -18.78 7.21 9.60
CA ARG A 105 -20.23 7.35 9.70
C ARG A 105 -20.85 6.10 9.07
N ALA A 106 -20.77 4.97 9.78
CA ALA A 106 -21.48 3.79 9.35
C ALA A 106 -22.97 4.01 9.62
N ILE A 107 -23.73 4.33 8.57
CA ILE A 107 -25.19 4.18 8.60
C ILE A 107 -25.42 2.69 8.33
N PHE A 108 -25.58 1.93 9.41
CA PHE A 108 -26.15 0.60 9.33
C PHE A 108 -27.67 0.78 9.33
N ASP A 109 -28.32 0.44 8.23
CA ASP A 109 -29.77 0.20 8.18
C ASP A 109 -30.03 -1.31 8.43
#